data_AF-A0A3B0ZKF9-F1
#
_entry.id   AF-A0A3B0ZKF9-F1
#
_cell.length_a   1.000
_cell.length_b   1.000
_cell.length_c   1.000
_cell.angle_alpha   90.00
_cell.angle_beta   90.00
_cell.angle_gamma   90.00
#
_symmetry.space_group_name_H-M   'P 1'
#
loop_
_entity.id
_entity.type
_entity.pdbx_description
1 polymer ?
#
loop_
_entity_poly.entity_id
_entity_poly.type
_entity_poly.pdbx_seq_one_letter_code
_entity_poly.pdbx_strand_id
1 'polypeptide(L)'
;MKNLIVIGIAVAAVYYFVFNSSNGAFNEDGNPTTLVFTQNNCGTWCDKGVSDLERRKIPFAEMPLDNNKENIARYKDLGGTALPFFVMGNKKYSGYNKYWVATTVAQAFGDKYLTVREKRNFRNHFYDDGSPLIYVYGASWCPYCKKLREELTRRDIDYVEIDVEKTSNPQLLANTMGINGYPLVYVGYVRVKGGADLVSNILDAVDIAENRTL
;
A
#
# COMPACT_ATOMS: atom_id res chain seq x y z
N MET A 1 8.50 43.79 -9.09
CA MET A 1 7.39 43.35 -8.20
C MET A 1 6.22 42.80 -9.03
N LYS A 2 6.41 41.67 -9.69
CA LYS A 2 5.36 40.85 -10.34
C LYS A 2 6.01 39.48 -10.45
N ASN A 3 5.57 38.52 -9.65
CA ASN A 3 5.90 37.07 -9.70
C ASN A 3 5.32 36.30 -8.50
N LEU A 4 4.77 36.99 -7.49
CA LEU A 4 4.09 36.35 -6.35
C LEU A 4 2.66 35.86 -6.66
N ILE A 5 2.04 36.29 -7.77
CA ILE A 5 0.66 35.92 -8.11
C ILE A 5 0.59 34.54 -8.80
N VAL A 6 1.61 34.15 -9.56
CA VAL A 6 1.63 32.87 -10.30
C VAL A 6 1.79 31.67 -9.36
N ILE A 7 2.56 31.82 -8.28
CA ILE A 7 2.78 30.75 -7.29
C ILE A 7 1.50 30.46 -6.51
N GLY A 8 0.72 31.49 -6.14
CA GLY A 8 -0.56 31.32 -5.44
C GLY A 8 -1.63 30.64 -6.30
N ILE A 9 -1.68 30.95 -7.60
CA ILE A 9 -2.64 30.33 -8.54
C ILE A 9 -2.27 28.86 -8.81
N ALA A 10 -0.98 28.54 -8.97
CA ALA A 10 -0.54 27.15 -9.17
C ALA A 10 -0.83 26.28 -7.93
N VAL A 11 -0.59 26.78 -6.72
CA VAL A 11 -0.92 26.05 -5.48
C VAL A 11 -2.43 25.91 -5.33
N ALA A 12 -3.22 26.94 -5.63
CA ALA A 12 -4.68 26.89 -5.55
C ALA A 12 -5.32 25.99 -6.64
N ALA A 13 -4.77 25.97 -7.86
CA ALA A 13 -5.23 25.10 -8.95
C ALA A 13 -4.88 23.63 -8.67
N VAL A 14 -3.65 23.36 -8.20
CA VAL A 14 -3.24 22.03 -7.73
C VAL A 14 -4.11 21.58 -6.55
N TYR A 15 -4.41 22.48 -5.60
CA TYR A 15 -5.33 22.17 -4.49
C TYR A 15 -6.74 21.87 -5.00
N TYR A 16 -7.29 22.69 -5.91
CA TYR A 16 -8.62 22.54 -6.49
C TYR A 16 -8.78 21.25 -7.31
N PHE A 17 -7.77 20.87 -8.09
CA PHE A 17 -7.85 19.69 -8.95
C PHE A 17 -7.68 18.38 -8.16
N VAL A 18 -6.75 18.35 -7.19
CA VAL A 18 -6.61 17.22 -6.25
C VAL A 18 -7.89 16.99 -5.45
N PHE A 19 -8.68 18.05 -5.24
CA PHE A 19 -9.95 17.98 -4.53
C PHE A 19 -11.10 17.37 -5.33
N ASN A 20 -11.09 17.47 -6.66
CA ASN A 20 -12.26 17.16 -7.50
C ASN A 20 -12.33 15.72 -8.03
N SER A 21 -11.29 14.91 -7.88
CA SER A 21 -11.30 13.49 -8.32
C SER A 21 -11.99 12.60 -7.29
N SER A 22 -13.32 12.41 -7.38
CA SER A 22 -14.13 11.68 -6.37
C SER A 22 -13.55 10.33 -5.91
N ASN A 23 -12.84 9.61 -6.77
CA ASN A 23 -12.44 8.22 -6.49
C ASN A 23 -11.02 8.03 -5.91
N GLY A 24 -10.18 9.07 -5.83
CA GLY A 24 -8.80 8.93 -5.37
C GLY A 24 -7.98 10.23 -5.40
N ALA A 25 -6.65 10.10 -5.31
CA ALA A 25 -5.69 11.20 -5.30
C ALA A 25 -4.86 11.19 -6.60
N PHE A 26 -5.12 12.14 -7.49
CA PHE A 26 -4.45 12.27 -8.79
C PHE A 26 -4.13 13.74 -9.09
N ASN A 27 -3.12 14.00 -9.91
CA ASN A 27 -2.82 15.34 -10.42
C ASN A 27 -3.61 15.64 -11.71
N GLU A 28 -3.39 16.82 -12.28
CA GLU A 28 -4.03 17.27 -13.53
C GLU A 28 -3.78 16.34 -14.73
N ASP A 29 -2.65 15.63 -14.73
CA ASP A 29 -2.28 14.68 -15.79
C ASP A 29 -2.85 13.27 -15.55
N GLY A 30 -3.60 13.05 -14.47
CA GLY A 30 -4.08 11.72 -14.06
C GLY A 30 -2.99 10.84 -13.42
N ASN A 31 -1.80 11.39 -13.14
CA ASN A 31 -0.78 10.67 -12.39
C ASN A 31 -1.19 10.55 -10.92
N PRO A 32 -0.95 9.40 -10.27
CA PRO A 32 -1.28 9.22 -8.86
C PRO A 32 -0.51 10.23 -8.01
N THR A 33 -1.16 10.73 -6.96
CA THR A 33 -0.58 11.58 -5.91
C THR A 33 -0.91 10.99 -4.54
N THR A 34 -0.42 11.63 -3.46
CA THR A 34 -0.66 11.18 -2.08
C THR A 34 -1.42 12.24 -1.29
N LEU A 35 -2.52 11.84 -0.68
CA LEU A 35 -3.19 12.56 0.40
C LEU A 35 -3.00 11.80 1.71
N VAL A 36 -2.80 12.52 2.79
CA VAL A 36 -2.88 11.97 4.15
C VAL A 36 -3.80 12.83 4.99
N PHE A 37 -4.90 12.26 5.47
CA PHE A 37 -5.82 12.94 6.37
C PHE A 37 -5.38 12.70 7.81
N THR A 38 -5.35 13.77 8.58
CA THR A 38 -4.88 13.80 9.97
C THR A 38 -5.81 14.64 10.84
N GLN A 39 -5.57 14.64 12.15
CA GLN A 39 -6.20 15.59 13.07
C GLN A 39 -5.30 15.82 14.29
N ASN A 40 -5.48 16.93 15.00
CA ASN A 40 -4.63 17.31 16.14
C ASN A 40 -4.61 16.26 17.27
N ASN A 41 -5.72 15.54 17.49
CA ASN A 41 -5.82 14.48 18.51
C ASN A 41 -5.65 13.05 17.93
N CYS A 42 -5.06 12.90 16.74
CA CYS A 42 -4.77 11.59 16.14
C CYS A 42 -3.70 10.79 16.90
N GLY A 43 -2.94 11.45 17.78
CA GLY A 43 -1.85 10.85 18.55
C GLY A 43 -0.71 10.36 17.65
N THR A 44 0.13 9.49 18.21
CA THR A 44 1.41 9.08 17.58
C THR A 44 1.29 8.39 16.23
N TRP A 45 0.08 7.97 15.81
CA TRP A 45 -0.12 7.26 14.55
C TRP A 45 -0.08 8.18 13.35
N CYS A 46 -0.64 9.40 13.44
CA CYS A 46 -0.52 10.38 12.38
C CYS A 46 0.95 10.80 12.20
N ASP A 47 1.64 11.12 13.29
CA ASP A 47 3.07 11.50 13.25
C ASP A 47 3.91 10.42 12.58
N LYS A 48 3.75 9.15 13.00
CA LYS A 48 4.48 8.03 12.40
C LYS A 48 4.17 7.85 10.92
N GLY A 49 2.91 8.07 10.53
CA GLY A 49 2.44 8.03 9.17
C GLY A 49 3.12 9.08 8.28
N VAL A 50 3.00 10.34 8.69
CA VAL A 50 3.60 11.49 8.00
C VAL A 50 5.11 11.32 7.92
N SER A 51 5.78 10.97 9.02
CA SER A 51 7.23 10.74 9.03
C SER A 51 7.68 9.56 8.15
N ASP A 52 6.85 8.54 7.91
CA ASP A 52 7.19 7.49 6.94
C ASP A 52 7.14 8.01 5.51
N LEU A 53 6.14 8.83 5.16
CA LEU A 53 6.05 9.48 3.84
C LEU A 53 7.25 10.41 3.60
N GLU A 54 7.60 11.24 4.59
CA GLU A 54 8.75 12.15 4.54
C GLU A 54 10.07 11.39 4.35
N ARG A 55 10.30 10.34 5.16
CA ARG A 55 11.52 9.51 5.08
C ARG A 55 11.65 8.84 3.72
N ARG A 56 10.53 8.42 3.13
CA ARG A 56 10.47 7.83 1.77
C ARG A 56 10.55 8.88 0.65
N LYS A 57 10.52 10.17 1.01
CA LYS A 57 10.50 11.32 0.07
C LYS A 57 9.32 11.24 -0.91
N ILE A 58 8.18 10.76 -0.42
CA ILE A 58 6.92 10.74 -1.17
C ILE A 58 6.33 12.15 -1.09
N PRO A 59 6.04 12.83 -2.21
CA PRO A 59 5.26 14.06 -2.18
C PRO A 59 3.83 13.76 -1.71
N PHE A 60 3.35 14.49 -0.70
CA PHE A 60 1.99 14.35 -0.19
C PHE A 60 1.39 15.71 0.16
N ALA A 61 0.07 15.80 0.09
CA ALA A 61 -0.69 16.87 0.73
C ALA A 61 -1.29 16.35 2.04
N GLU A 62 -0.96 17.02 3.14
CA GLU A 62 -1.60 16.77 4.42
C GLU A 62 -2.95 17.50 4.49
N MET A 63 -3.98 16.75 4.90
CA MET A 63 -5.37 17.16 4.91
C MET A 63 -5.89 17.13 6.35
N PRO A 64 -5.57 18.14 7.19
CA PRO A 64 -6.03 18.19 8.57
C PRO A 64 -7.55 18.35 8.62
N LEU A 65 -8.22 17.52 9.43
CA LEU A 65 -9.68 17.53 9.55
C LEU A 65 -10.19 18.59 10.53
N ASP A 66 -9.34 19.08 11.44
CA ASP A 66 -9.71 20.08 12.44
C ASP A 66 -10.28 21.34 11.80
N ASN A 67 -11.54 21.65 12.11
CA ASN A 67 -12.25 22.84 11.64
C ASN A 67 -12.27 23.04 10.10
N ASN A 68 -11.99 22.01 9.31
CA ASN A 68 -11.97 22.08 7.84
C ASN A 68 -13.09 21.24 7.24
N LYS A 69 -14.21 21.90 6.90
CA LYS A 69 -15.41 21.25 6.33
C LYS A 69 -15.15 20.57 4.99
N GLU A 70 -14.27 21.14 4.18
CA GLU A 70 -13.87 20.57 2.89
C GLU A 70 -13.17 19.23 3.13
N ASN A 71 -12.09 19.23 3.92
CA ASN A 71 -11.31 18.03 4.20
C ASN A 71 -12.17 16.93 4.85
N ILE A 72 -13.12 17.30 5.72
CA ILE A 72 -14.08 16.37 6.32
C ILE A 72 -15.00 15.75 5.25
N ALA A 73 -15.55 16.56 4.34
CA ALA A 73 -16.39 16.05 3.25
C ALA A 73 -15.60 15.10 2.35
N ARG A 74 -14.37 15.47 2.01
CA ARG A 74 -13.48 14.67 1.17
C ARG A 74 -13.05 13.36 1.81
N TYR A 75 -12.72 13.40 3.09
CA TYR A 75 -12.42 12.21 3.89
C TYR A 75 -13.60 11.22 3.86
N LYS A 76 -14.84 11.71 4.04
CA LYS A 76 -16.05 10.88 3.99
C LYS A 76 -16.32 10.32 2.60
N ASP A 77 -16.22 11.16 1.56
CA ASP A 77 -16.40 10.77 0.15
C ASP A 77 -15.42 9.66 -0.27
N LEU A 78 -14.17 9.77 0.19
CA LEU A 78 -13.14 8.76 -0.06
C LEU A 78 -13.30 7.50 0.82
N GLY A 79 -14.27 7.44 1.73
CA GLY A 79 -14.55 6.29 2.58
C GLY A 79 -13.67 6.20 3.84
N GLY A 80 -13.13 7.33 4.31
CA GLY A 80 -12.32 7.41 5.50
C GLY A 80 -13.08 7.00 6.76
N THR A 81 -12.50 6.08 7.54
CA THR A 81 -13.10 5.53 8.77
C THR A 81 -12.21 5.64 10.00
N ALA A 82 -10.90 5.79 9.82
CA ALA A 82 -9.95 6.01 10.91
C ALA A 82 -8.73 6.81 10.42
N LEU A 83 -8.00 7.42 11.34
CA LEU A 83 -6.83 8.25 11.06
C LEU A 83 -5.52 7.59 11.52
N PRO A 84 -4.37 7.94 10.90
CA PRO A 84 -4.28 8.68 9.64
C PRO A 84 -4.96 7.89 8.50
N PHE A 85 -5.54 8.60 7.53
CA PHE A 85 -6.14 7.97 6.36
C PHE A 85 -5.34 8.36 5.13
N PHE A 86 -4.80 7.38 4.43
CA PHE A 86 -3.96 7.58 3.27
C PHE A 86 -4.74 7.30 2.00
N VAL A 87 -4.54 8.15 1.00
CA VAL A 87 -5.03 7.95 -0.35
C VAL A 87 -3.87 8.15 -1.32
N MET A 88 -3.51 7.11 -2.06
CA MET A 88 -2.41 7.10 -3.01
C MET A 88 -2.92 6.60 -4.36
N GLY A 89 -3.15 7.51 -5.32
CA GLY A 89 -3.93 7.16 -6.50
C GLY A 89 -5.34 6.69 -6.10
N ASN A 90 -5.73 5.51 -6.58
CA ASN A 90 -6.99 4.86 -6.21
C ASN A 90 -6.91 4.03 -4.91
N LYS A 91 -5.72 3.87 -4.31
CA LYS A 91 -5.54 3.03 -3.12
C LYS A 91 -5.81 3.83 -1.85
N LYS A 92 -6.57 3.22 -0.94
CA LYS A 92 -7.07 3.85 0.29
C LYS A 92 -6.79 2.94 1.48
N TYR A 93 -6.33 3.51 2.58
CA TYR A 93 -5.95 2.73 3.75
C TYR A 93 -6.00 3.59 5.03
N SER A 94 -6.57 3.03 6.11
CA SER A 94 -6.74 3.71 7.40
C SER A 94 -5.78 3.18 8.48
N GLY A 95 -5.35 4.07 9.37
CA GLY A 95 -4.36 3.80 10.41
C GLY A 95 -2.93 3.83 9.86
N TYR A 96 -1.93 3.58 10.71
CA TYR A 96 -0.54 3.48 10.28
C TYR A 96 0.10 2.12 10.57
N ASN A 97 0.71 1.55 9.54
CA ASN A 97 1.51 0.33 9.56
C ASN A 97 2.47 0.38 8.37
N LYS A 98 3.78 0.36 8.65
CA LYS A 98 4.83 0.52 7.61
C LYS A 98 4.73 -0.49 6.45
N TYR A 99 4.20 -1.70 6.69
CA TYR A 99 4.08 -2.72 5.65
C TYR A 99 2.89 -2.44 4.72
N TRP A 100 1.79 -1.91 5.28
CA TRP A 100 0.64 -1.44 4.51
C TRP A 100 1.00 -0.19 3.68
N VAL A 101 1.84 0.70 4.23
CA VAL A 101 2.40 1.82 3.45
C VAL A 101 3.24 1.30 2.29
N ALA A 102 4.16 0.36 2.52
CA ALA A 102 5.02 -0.19 1.46
C ALA A 102 4.22 -0.81 0.30
N THR A 103 3.21 -1.64 0.61
CA THR A 103 2.33 -2.22 -0.45
C THR A 103 1.51 -1.16 -1.17
N THR A 104 0.95 -0.19 -0.45
CA THR A 104 0.10 0.86 -1.04
C THR A 104 0.91 1.76 -1.97
N VAL A 105 2.09 2.17 -1.50
CA VAL A 105 3.06 2.93 -2.30
C VAL A 105 3.45 2.16 -3.54
N ALA A 106 3.74 0.87 -3.42
CA ALA A 106 4.15 0.07 -4.56
C ALA A 106 3.00 -0.22 -5.56
N GLN A 107 1.77 -0.22 -5.07
CA GLN A 107 0.59 -0.27 -5.91
C GLN A 107 0.33 1.02 -6.67
N ALA A 108 0.53 2.17 -6.04
CA ALA A 108 0.27 3.46 -6.65
C ALA A 108 1.43 3.94 -7.56
N PHE A 109 2.68 3.67 -7.18
CA PHE A 109 3.85 4.32 -7.79
C PHE A 109 4.89 3.34 -8.34
N GLY A 110 4.57 2.03 -8.36
CA GLY A 110 5.55 0.99 -8.63
C GLY A 110 6.69 1.03 -7.61
N ASP A 111 7.91 0.72 -8.03
CA ASP A 111 9.02 0.61 -7.09
C ASP A 111 9.61 1.97 -6.62
N LYS A 112 9.14 3.10 -7.16
CA LYS A 112 9.78 4.43 -7.06
C LYS A 112 10.15 4.83 -5.63
N TYR A 113 9.23 4.63 -4.68
CA TYR A 113 9.39 5.06 -3.28
C TYR A 113 9.61 3.89 -2.30
N LEU A 114 9.89 2.71 -2.83
CA LEU A 114 10.33 1.58 -2.03
C LEU A 114 11.79 1.75 -1.60
N THR A 115 12.09 1.31 -0.39
CA THR A 115 13.47 1.17 0.08
C THR A 115 14.21 0.11 -0.75
N VAL A 116 15.53 0.17 -0.79
CA VAL A 116 16.37 -0.81 -1.52
C VAL A 116 16.06 -2.26 -1.13
N ARG A 117 15.75 -2.49 0.15
CA ARG A 117 15.43 -3.84 0.67
C ARG A 117 14.04 -4.29 0.24
N GLU A 118 13.03 -3.41 0.31
CA GLU A 118 11.69 -3.72 -0.20
C GLU A 118 11.74 -4.00 -1.71
N LYS A 119 12.42 -3.16 -2.51
CA LYS A 119 12.61 -3.38 -3.95
C LYS A 119 13.18 -4.76 -4.24
N ARG A 120 14.25 -5.14 -3.52
CA ARG A 120 14.90 -6.44 -3.72
C ARG A 120 13.94 -7.61 -3.50
N ASN A 121 13.13 -7.56 -2.45
CA ASN A 121 12.20 -8.63 -2.13
C ASN A 121 10.99 -8.64 -3.08
N PHE A 122 10.38 -7.48 -3.33
CA PHE A 122 9.22 -7.40 -4.22
C PHE A 122 9.51 -7.82 -5.66
N ARG A 123 10.74 -7.66 -6.16
CA ARG A 123 11.10 -8.17 -7.49
C ARG A 123 10.85 -9.67 -7.65
N ASN A 124 10.98 -10.44 -6.58
CA ASN A 124 10.72 -11.89 -6.63
C ASN A 124 9.22 -12.23 -6.65
N HIS A 125 8.34 -11.24 -6.49
CA HIS A 125 6.89 -11.43 -6.50
C HIS A 125 6.27 -11.24 -7.89
N PHE A 126 7.09 -11.13 -8.93
CA PHE A 126 6.65 -10.97 -10.31
C PHE A 126 7.33 -12.02 -11.17
N TYR A 127 6.64 -12.46 -12.21
CA TYR A 127 7.25 -13.20 -13.31
C TYR A 127 8.13 -12.27 -14.16
N ASP A 128 8.92 -12.86 -15.07
CA ASP A 128 9.83 -12.11 -15.94
C ASP A 128 9.10 -11.12 -16.87
N ASP A 129 7.83 -11.38 -17.19
CA ASP A 129 6.97 -10.49 -17.97
C ASP A 129 6.32 -9.37 -17.14
N GLY A 130 6.57 -9.35 -15.82
CA GLY A 130 6.03 -8.37 -14.89
C GLY A 130 4.63 -8.67 -14.36
N SER A 131 4.02 -9.81 -14.74
CA SER A 131 2.75 -10.26 -14.16
C SER A 131 2.91 -10.65 -12.68
N PRO A 132 1.89 -10.43 -11.84
CA PRO A 132 1.98 -10.67 -10.41
C PRO A 132 1.99 -12.18 -10.09
N LEU A 133 2.88 -12.59 -9.20
CA LEU A 133 2.98 -13.97 -8.72
C LEU A 133 2.40 -14.09 -7.31
N ILE A 134 1.74 -15.22 -7.02
CA ILE A 134 1.37 -15.61 -5.66
C ILE A 134 2.64 -16.06 -4.93
N TYR A 135 3.12 -15.22 -4.01
CA TYR A 135 4.35 -15.42 -3.26
C TYR A 135 4.05 -15.69 -1.78
N VAL A 136 4.32 -16.91 -1.34
CA VAL A 136 4.04 -17.41 0.01
C VAL A 136 5.31 -17.37 0.85
N TYR A 137 5.27 -16.62 1.94
CA TYR A 137 6.23 -16.73 3.03
C TYR A 137 5.71 -17.75 4.03
N GLY A 138 6.39 -18.89 4.12
CA GLY A 138 6.01 -20.02 4.96
C GLY A 138 7.19 -20.57 5.76
N ALA A 139 6.96 -21.74 6.35
CA ALA A 139 7.96 -22.54 7.03
C ALA A 139 7.63 -24.02 6.85
N SER A 140 8.64 -24.88 6.67
CA SER A 140 8.40 -26.32 6.39
C SER A 140 7.55 -27.03 7.46
N TRP A 141 7.72 -26.65 8.73
CA TRP A 141 7.02 -27.25 9.88
C TRP A 141 5.59 -26.71 10.08
N CYS A 142 5.22 -25.62 9.41
CA CYS A 142 3.99 -24.87 9.67
C CYS A 142 2.74 -25.63 9.15
N PRO A 143 1.80 -26.05 10.02
CA PRO A 143 0.63 -26.84 9.60
C PRO A 143 -0.36 -26.02 8.76
N TYR A 144 -0.52 -24.72 9.05
CA TYR A 144 -1.37 -23.84 8.24
C TYR A 144 -0.80 -23.62 6.84
N CYS A 145 0.53 -23.58 6.72
CA CYS A 145 1.22 -23.49 5.45
C CYS A 145 1.01 -24.77 4.64
N LYS A 146 1.11 -25.96 5.29
CA LYS A 146 0.77 -27.23 4.67
C LYS A 146 -0.66 -27.26 4.11
N LYS A 147 -1.64 -26.82 4.90
CA LYS A 147 -3.04 -26.73 4.45
C LYS A 147 -3.20 -25.79 3.26
N LEU A 148 -2.54 -24.63 3.28
CA LEU A 148 -2.57 -23.69 2.16
C LEU A 148 -2.00 -24.33 0.88
N ARG A 149 -0.85 -25.00 0.96
CA ARG A 149 -0.27 -25.72 -0.18
C ARG A 149 -1.22 -26.75 -0.75
N GLU A 150 -1.80 -27.59 0.10
CA GLU A 150 -2.77 -28.62 -0.31
C GLU A 150 -3.96 -28.00 -1.04
N GLU A 151 -4.50 -26.88 -0.53
CA GLU A 151 -5.61 -26.18 -1.16
C GLU A 151 -5.25 -25.50 -2.48
N LEU A 152 -4.07 -24.89 -2.60
CA LEU A 152 -3.60 -24.28 -3.85
C LEU A 152 -3.36 -25.36 -4.91
N THR A 153 -2.68 -26.46 -4.57
CA THR A 153 -2.47 -27.60 -5.47
C THR A 153 -3.80 -28.24 -5.90
N ARG A 154 -4.73 -28.44 -4.97
CA ARG A 154 -6.05 -29.02 -5.28
C ARG A 154 -6.85 -28.16 -6.28
N ARG A 155 -6.59 -26.86 -6.33
CA ARG A 155 -7.26 -25.89 -7.20
C ARG A 155 -6.46 -25.54 -8.46
N ASP A 156 -5.30 -26.18 -8.67
CA ASP A 156 -4.39 -25.89 -9.78
C ASP A 156 -3.95 -24.42 -9.83
N ILE A 157 -3.65 -23.85 -8.66
CA ILE A 157 -3.18 -22.47 -8.52
C ILE A 157 -1.67 -22.48 -8.33
N ASP A 158 -0.94 -21.89 -9.27
CA ASP A 158 0.50 -21.73 -9.20
C ASP A 158 0.93 -20.72 -8.14
N TYR A 159 1.98 -21.05 -7.40
CA TYR A 159 2.57 -20.19 -6.39
C TYR A 159 4.05 -20.52 -6.18
N VAL A 160 4.79 -19.56 -5.62
CA VAL A 160 6.14 -19.79 -5.09
C VAL A 160 6.09 -19.67 -3.58
N GLU A 161 6.62 -20.67 -2.87
CA GLU A 161 6.81 -20.61 -1.42
C GLU A 161 8.30 -20.50 -1.07
N ILE A 162 8.60 -19.59 -0.15
CA ILE A 162 9.89 -19.51 0.53
C ILE A 162 9.72 -19.95 1.97
N ASP A 163 10.51 -20.94 2.35
CA ASP A 163 10.77 -21.25 3.76
C ASP A 163 11.67 -20.17 4.35
N VAL A 164 11.06 -19.24 5.10
CA VAL A 164 11.73 -18.05 5.63
C VAL A 164 12.88 -18.42 6.56
N GLU A 165 12.74 -19.51 7.32
CA GLU A 165 13.75 -19.95 8.30
C GLU A 165 15.01 -20.53 7.66
N LYS A 166 14.92 -20.93 6.38
CA LYS A 166 16.05 -21.45 5.60
C LYS A 166 16.76 -20.39 4.78
N THR A 167 16.30 -19.14 4.81
CA THR A 167 16.97 -18.04 4.12
C THR A 167 18.25 -17.61 4.87
N SER A 168 19.16 -16.94 4.17
CA SER A 168 20.43 -16.51 4.76
C SER A 168 20.29 -15.47 5.88
N ASN A 169 19.18 -14.71 5.90
CA ASN A 169 18.89 -13.75 6.97
C ASN A 169 17.37 -13.66 7.23
N PRO A 170 16.80 -14.64 7.96
CA PRO A 170 15.35 -14.72 8.19
C PRO A 170 14.78 -13.48 8.89
N GLN A 171 15.51 -12.95 9.88
CA GLN A 171 15.07 -11.78 10.66
C GLN A 171 14.97 -10.52 9.79
N LEU A 172 15.93 -10.31 8.88
CA LEU A 172 15.91 -9.16 7.99
C LEU A 172 14.75 -9.28 6.98
N LEU A 173 14.54 -10.47 6.43
CA LEU A 173 13.41 -10.74 5.53
C LEU A 173 12.08 -10.48 6.25
N ALA A 174 11.92 -11.04 7.45
CA ALA A 174 10.73 -10.87 8.28
C ALA A 174 10.46 -9.40 8.61
N ASN A 175 11.48 -8.64 9.00
CA ASN A 175 11.37 -7.22 9.30
C ASN A 175 11.09 -6.34 8.09
N THR A 176 11.51 -6.77 6.89
CA THR A 176 11.30 -6.01 5.64
C THR A 176 9.91 -6.25 5.10
N MET A 177 9.46 -7.52 5.08
CA MET A 177 8.18 -7.92 4.48
C MET A 177 7.05 -8.03 5.51
N GLY A 178 7.32 -7.73 6.78
CA GLY A 178 6.34 -7.79 7.84
C GLY A 178 5.79 -9.18 8.10
N ILE A 179 6.69 -10.18 8.07
CA ILE A 179 6.35 -11.55 8.40
C ILE A 179 6.34 -11.66 9.93
N ASN A 180 5.13 -11.60 10.51
CA ASN A 180 4.91 -11.76 11.95
C ASN A 180 4.29 -13.13 12.30
N GLY A 181 4.13 -14.00 11.29
CA GLY A 181 3.49 -15.30 11.38
C GLY A 181 3.34 -15.91 9.99
N TYR A 182 3.07 -17.22 9.96
CA TYR A 182 2.94 -17.98 8.71
C TYR A 182 1.55 -18.62 8.57
N PRO A 183 1.05 -18.80 7.34
CA PRO A 183 1.60 -18.25 6.10
C PRO A 183 1.32 -16.74 5.99
N LEU A 184 2.25 -16.00 5.37
CA LEU A 184 1.99 -14.66 4.86
C LEU A 184 2.06 -14.70 3.34
N VAL A 185 1.05 -14.17 2.66
CA VAL A 185 0.98 -14.20 1.20
C VAL A 185 1.01 -12.78 0.62
N TYR A 186 1.73 -12.64 -0.48
CA TYR A 186 1.67 -11.49 -1.38
C TYR A 186 1.24 -11.95 -2.77
N VAL A 187 0.57 -11.07 -3.51
CA VAL A 187 0.33 -11.22 -4.96
C VAL A 187 0.92 -10.00 -5.64
N GLY A 188 2.10 -10.17 -6.26
CA GLY A 188 2.92 -9.03 -6.66
C GLY A 188 3.20 -8.09 -5.48
N TYR A 189 2.72 -6.85 -5.59
CA TYR A 189 2.83 -5.87 -4.51
C TYR A 189 1.72 -5.98 -3.46
N VAL A 190 0.60 -6.66 -3.75
CA VAL A 190 -0.58 -6.71 -2.89
C VAL A 190 -0.31 -7.63 -1.71
N ARG A 191 -0.42 -7.09 -0.49
CA ARG A 191 -0.36 -7.93 0.73
C ARG A 191 -1.72 -8.57 0.97
N VAL A 192 -1.77 -9.89 1.03
CA VAL A 192 -3.01 -10.63 1.28
C VAL A 192 -3.37 -10.54 2.76
N LYS A 193 -4.65 -10.24 3.04
CA LYS A 193 -5.18 -10.25 4.39
C LYS A 193 -5.29 -11.70 4.88
N GLY A 194 -4.71 -12.00 6.05
CA GLY A 194 -4.90 -13.29 6.71
C GLY A 194 -6.36 -13.48 7.18
N GLY A 195 -6.78 -14.71 7.38
CA GLY A 195 -8.14 -15.02 7.82
C GLY A 195 -8.49 -16.49 7.66
N ALA A 196 -9.73 -16.85 8.00
CA ALA A 196 -10.23 -18.22 7.88
C ALA A 196 -10.28 -18.71 6.41
N ASP A 197 -10.59 -17.81 5.47
CA ASP A 197 -10.61 -18.10 4.04
C ASP A 197 -9.46 -17.40 3.31
N LEU A 198 -8.24 -17.92 3.54
CA LEU A 198 -7.04 -17.34 2.96
C LEU A 198 -7.01 -17.49 1.42
N VAL A 199 -7.56 -18.57 0.86
CA VAL A 199 -7.54 -18.79 -0.59
C VAL A 199 -8.44 -17.77 -1.30
N SER A 200 -9.65 -17.49 -0.79
CA SER A 200 -10.49 -16.44 -1.38
C SER A 200 -9.77 -15.09 -1.36
N ASN A 201 -9.13 -14.73 -0.24
CA ASN A 201 -8.39 -13.47 -0.14
C ASN A 201 -7.19 -13.39 -1.10
N ILE A 202 -6.58 -14.54 -1.46
CA ILE A 202 -5.52 -14.60 -2.48
C ILE A 202 -6.11 -14.27 -3.85
N LEU A 203 -7.26 -14.86 -4.20
CA LEU A 203 -7.92 -14.60 -5.49
C LEU A 203 -8.36 -13.14 -5.62
N ASP A 204 -8.92 -12.56 -4.55
CA ASP A 204 -9.23 -11.12 -4.52
C ASP A 204 -7.96 -10.27 -4.77
N ALA A 205 -6.82 -10.70 -4.22
CA ALA A 205 -5.56 -10.01 -4.41
C ALA A 205 -4.98 -10.19 -5.82
N VAL A 206 -5.24 -11.31 -6.50
CA VAL A 206 -4.93 -11.51 -7.93
C VAL A 206 -5.73 -10.51 -8.76
N ASP A 207 -7.04 -10.43 -8.57
CA ASP A 207 -7.89 -9.48 -9.30
C ASP A 207 -7.43 -8.03 -9.10
N ILE A 208 -7.01 -7.67 -7.89
CA ILE A 208 -6.46 -6.32 -7.59
C ILE A 208 -5.10 -6.10 -8.25
N ALA A 209 -4.25 -7.13 -8.31
CA ALA A 209 -2.90 -7.03 -8.85
C ALA A 209 -2.88 -6.99 -10.38
N GLU A 210 -3.83 -7.67 -11.03
CA GLU A 210 -3.96 -7.73 -12.49
C GLU A 210 -4.70 -6.52 -13.06
N ASN A 211 -5.74 -6.01 -12.38
CA ASN A 211 -6.51 -4.83 -12.83
C ASN A 211 -5.79 -3.49 -12.60
N ARG A 212 -4.47 -3.43 -12.77
CA ARG A 212 -3.63 -2.22 -12.66
C ARG A 212 -3.82 -1.19 -13.79
N THR A 213 -4.86 -1.33 -14.61
CA THR A 213 -5.07 -0.53 -15.83
C THR A 213 -6.35 0.30 -15.85
N LEU A 214 -7.00 0.56 -14.70
CA LEU A 214 -8.16 1.45 -14.61
C LEU A 214 -8.01 2.53 -13.53
#